data_AF-X1UKI1-F1
#
_entry.id   AF-X1UKI1-F1
#
_cell.length_a   1.000
_cell.length_b   1.000
_cell.length_c   1.000
_cell.angle_alpha   90.00
_cell.angle_beta   90.00
_cell.angle_gamma   90.00
#
_symmetry.space_group_name_H-M   'P 1'
#
loop_
_entity.id
_entity.type
_entity.pdbx_description
1 polymer ?
#
loop_
_entity_poly.entity_id
_entity_poly.type
_entity_poly.pdbx_seq_one_letter_code
_entity_poly.pdbx_strand_id
1 'polypeptide(L)'
;NEEKILSLTEKAIQQKVDLLLFPEAVNLGYFILDPTRNKDEAFSLALELAPDFSSPWVEELKRKARRGIHMACGGLFKIEENKLVNALLLFSPKGEISAYYKTHLYHLKEIREEDFVIKGNELKVVDTDVGKIGLSICYDLNFPEVARTLAL
;
A
#
# COMPACT_ATOMS: atom_id res chain seq x y z
N ASN A 1 2.30 13.73 4.44
CA ASN A 1 2.85 12.39 4.74
C ASN A 1 3.97 11.98 3.80
N GLU A 2 3.85 12.25 2.51
CA GLU A 2 4.85 11.88 1.49
C GLU A 2 6.28 12.31 1.82
N GLU A 3 6.51 13.58 2.17
CA GLU A 3 7.84 14.08 2.55
C GLU A 3 8.45 13.33 3.74
N LYS A 4 7.62 12.95 4.72
CA LYS A 4 8.05 12.18 5.89
C LYS A 4 8.50 10.78 5.48
N ILE A 5 7.79 10.14 4.56
CA ILE A 5 8.16 8.83 4.01
C ILE A 5 9.49 8.95 3.28
N LEU A 6 9.64 9.93 2.39
CA LEU A 6 10.89 10.19 1.68
C LEU A 6 12.07 10.46 2.62
N SER A 7 11.85 11.19 3.70
CA SER A 7 12.86 11.46 4.74
C SER A 7 13.24 10.20 5.52
N LEU A 8 12.26 9.35 5.88
CA LEU A 8 12.52 8.07 6.56
C LEU A 8 13.25 7.09 5.64
N THR A 9 12.89 7.03 4.36
CA THR A 9 13.61 6.25 3.35
C THR A 9 15.06 6.73 3.24
N GLU A 10 15.30 8.04 3.26
CA GLU A 10 16.67 8.58 3.24
C GLU A 10 17.50 8.12 4.43
N LYS A 11 16.93 8.18 5.64
CA LYS A 11 17.58 7.70 6.86
C LYS A 11 17.85 6.19 6.81
N ALA A 12 16.91 5.40 6.31
CA ALA A 12 17.07 3.95 6.18
C ALA A 12 18.21 3.59 5.21
N ILE A 13 18.33 4.30 4.09
CA ILE A 13 19.44 4.14 3.15
C ILE A 13 20.78 4.47 3.83
N GLN A 14 20.87 5.57 4.58
CA GLN A 14 22.09 5.94 5.32
C GLN A 14 22.49 4.89 6.36
N GLN A 15 21.49 4.23 6.97
CA GLN A 15 21.68 3.17 7.94
C GLN A 15 21.91 1.78 7.31
N LYS A 16 21.93 1.68 5.98
CA LYS A 16 22.09 0.43 5.23
C LYS A 16 21.02 -0.61 5.60
N VAL A 17 19.78 -0.17 5.72
CA VAL A 17 18.61 -1.06 5.90
C VAL A 17 18.33 -1.78 4.59
N ASP A 18 18.17 -3.10 4.64
CA ASP A 18 17.87 -3.90 3.43
C ASP A 18 16.39 -3.83 3.03
N LEU A 19 15.48 -3.77 4.02
CA LEU A 19 14.02 -3.69 3.83
C LEU A 19 13.38 -2.67 4.78
N LEU A 20 12.66 -1.69 4.23
CA LEU A 20 11.89 -0.70 4.97
C LEU A 20 10.39 -0.91 4.77
N LEU A 21 9.65 -1.19 5.85
CA LEU A 21 8.20 -1.35 5.82
C LEU A 21 7.51 -0.12 6.40
N PHE A 22 6.59 0.45 5.63
CA PHE A 22 5.66 1.48 6.09
C PHE A 22 4.27 0.89 6.38
N PRO A 23 3.47 1.55 7.24
CA PRO A 23 2.10 1.13 7.54
C PRO A 23 1.16 1.10 6.32
N GLU A 24 -0.07 0.66 6.56
CA GLU A 24 -1.22 0.85 5.66
C GLU A 24 -1.69 2.32 5.65
N ALA A 25 -2.29 2.75 4.54
CA ALA A 25 -2.89 4.08 4.34
C ALA A 25 -1.95 5.26 4.62
N VAL A 26 -0.65 5.16 4.32
CA VAL A 26 0.32 6.20 4.72
C VAL A 26 0.21 7.49 3.92
N ASN A 27 -0.34 7.44 2.71
CA ASN A 27 -0.53 8.61 1.86
C ASN A 27 -1.73 9.45 2.33
N LEU A 28 -2.90 8.81 2.46
CA LEU A 28 -4.17 9.50 2.71
C LEU A 28 -4.72 9.33 4.13
N GLY A 29 -4.26 8.34 4.89
CA GLY A 29 -4.86 7.96 6.17
C GLY A 29 -6.22 7.28 6.00
N TYR A 30 -6.93 7.10 7.11
CA TYR A 30 -8.21 6.36 7.16
C TYR A 30 -9.44 7.27 7.11
N PHE A 31 -9.35 8.49 6.59
CA PHE A 31 -10.51 9.40 6.60
C PHE A 31 -11.69 8.88 5.78
N ILE A 32 -11.45 8.03 4.77
CA ILE A 32 -12.51 7.37 4.01
C ILE A 32 -13.34 6.42 4.87
N LEU A 33 -12.78 5.93 5.98
CA LEU A 33 -13.45 5.02 6.91
C LEU A 33 -14.05 5.75 8.12
N ASP A 34 -14.02 7.08 8.16
CA ASP A 34 -14.60 7.88 9.25
C ASP A 34 -16.14 7.88 9.13
N PRO A 35 -16.87 7.21 10.04
CA PRO A 35 -18.33 7.09 9.94
C PRO A 35 -19.06 8.41 10.20
N THR A 36 -18.37 9.46 10.65
CA THR A 36 -18.95 10.79 10.86
C THR A 36 -18.98 11.65 9.60
N ARG A 37 -18.31 11.21 8.52
CA ARG A 37 -18.23 11.94 7.25
C ARG A 37 -19.29 11.48 6.25
N ASN A 38 -19.66 12.40 5.35
CA ASN A 38 -20.43 12.02 4.18
C ASN A 38 -19.58 11.13 3.26
N LYS A 39 -20.12 9.97 2.88
CA LYS A 39 -19.39 8.96 2.08
C LYS A 39 -19.03 9.47 0.68
N ASP A 40 -19.95 10.16 0.01
CA ASP A 40 -19.73 10.65 -1.36
C ASP A 40 -18.66 11.75 -1.38
N GLU A 41 -18.69 12.65 -0.39
CA GLU A 41 -17.66 13.69 -0.24
C GLU A 41 -16.29 13.09 0.10
N ALA A 42 -16.25 12.10 1.02
CA ALA A 42 -15.02 11.42 1.38
C ALA A 42 -14.43 10.65 0.18
N PHE A 43 -15.28 9.96 -0.61
CA PHE A 43 -14.82 9.23 -1.79
C PHE A 43 -14.33 10.19 -2.88
N SER A 44 -15.06 11.27 -3.14
CA SER A 44 -14.65 12.30 -4.12
C SER A 44 -13.30 12.91 -3.77
N LEU A 45 -13.09 13.26 -2.49
CA LEU A 45 -11.80 13.77 -2.02
C LEU A 45 -10.69 12.71 -2.13
N ALA A 46 -11.00 11.45 -1.83
CA ALA A 46 -10.02 10.37 -2.00
C ALA A 46 -9.63 10.16 -3.47
N LEU A 47 -10.57 10.27 -4.41
CA LEU A 47 -10.28 10.22 -5.84
C LEU A 47 -9.41 11.39 -6.29
N GLU A 48 -9.61 12.59 -5.73
CA GLU A 48 -8.77 13.75 -6.06
C GLU A 48 -7.34 13.58 -5.53
N LEU A 49 -7.19 13.10 -4.29
CA LEU A 49 -5.90 13.06 -3.60
C LEU A 49 -5.10 11.78 -3.83
N ALA A 50 -5.75 10.67 -4.20
CA ALA A 50 -5.06 9.39 -4.34
C ALA A 50 -4.10 9.41 -5.53
N PRO A 51 -2.80 9.15 -5.31
CA PRO A 51 -1.85 9.00 -6.40
C PRO A 51 -2.16 7.73 -7.20
N ASP A 52 -1.81 7.76 -8.49
CA ASP A 52 -1.65 6.55 -9.28
C ASP A 52 -0.19 6.02 -9.19
N PHE A 53 0.07 4.90 -9.84
CA PHE A 53 1.39 4.23 -9.83
C PHE A 53 2.47 4.92 -10.67
N SER A 54 2.09 5.95 -11.43
CA SER A 54 2.98 6.82 -12.21
C SER A 54 3.14 8.21 -11.59
N SER A 55 2.52 8.45 -10.43
CA SER A 55 2.61 9.74 -9.74
C SER A 55 4.06 10.12 -9.39
N PRO A 56 4.39 11.42 -9.32
CA PRO A 56 5.73 11.88 -8.97
C PRO A 56 6.24 11.31 -7.64
N TRP A 57 5.36 11.11 -6.66
CA TRP A 57 5.72 10.50 -5.38
C TRP A 57 6.15 9.04 -5.53
N VAL A 58 5.41 8.23 -6.30
CA VAL A 58 5.75 6.82 -6.56
C VAL A 58 7.05 6.73 -7.37
N GLU A 59 7.26 7.60 -8.36
CA GLU A 59 8.52 7.67 -9.12
C GLU A 59 9.72 8.04 -8.25
N GLU A 60 9.54 8.96 -7.30
CA GLU A 60 10.58 9.33 -6.35
C GLU A 60 10.92 8.18 -5.39
N LEU A 61 9.91 7.40 -4.95
CA LEU A 61 10.12 6.18 -4.17
C LEU A 61 10.90 5.12 -4.98
N LYS A 62 10.57 4.90 -6.27
CA LYS A 62 11.36 4.03 -7.17
C LYS A 62 12.81 4.51 -7.26
N ARG A 63 13.03 5.80 -7.45
CA ARG A 63 14.37 6.40 -7.54
C ARG A 63 15.18 6.19 -6.26
N LYS A 64 14.56 6.33 -5.09
CA LYS A 64 15.21 6.05 -3.80
C LYS A 64 15.49 4.57 -3.61
N ALA A 65 14.57 3.67 -3.97
CA ALA A 65 14.76 2.23 -3.88
C ALA A 65 16.00 1.75 -4.66
N ARG A 66 16.24 2.32 -5.86
CA ARG A 66 17.44 2.06 -6.69
C ARG A 66 18.78 2.32 -6.01
N ARG A 67 18.78 2.94 -4.82
CA ARG A 67 19.99 3.15 -4.00
C ARG A 67 20.31 1.95 -3.10
N GLY A 68 19.69 0.79 -3.34
CA GLY A 68 20.02 -0.48 -2.69
C GLY A 68 19.10 -0.85 -1.53
N ILE A 69 17.83 -0.42 -1.55
CA ILE A 69 16.86 -0.74 -0.48
C ILE A 69 15.55 -1.29 -1.06
N HIS A 70 15.01 -2.34 -0.45
CA HIS A 70 13.62 -2.73 -0.65
C HIS A 70 12.70 -1.89 0.23
N MET A 71 11.54 -1.50 -0.29
CA MET A 71 10.60 -0.68 0.46
C MET A 71 9.17 -1.14 0.22
N ALA A 72 8.41 -1.31 1.28
CA ALA A 72 7.00 -1.67 1.21
C ALA A 72 6.15 -0.50 1.74
N CYS A 73 5.20 -0.02 0.94
CA CYS A 73 4.39 1.16 1.24
C CYS A 73 2.90 0.87 1.01
N GLY A 74 2.11 0.89 2.09
CA GLY A 74 0.67 0.65 2.03
C GLY A 74 -0.13 1.95 1.86
N GLY A 75 -1.06 2.00 0.93
CA GLY A 75 -1.78 3.24 0.63
C GLY A 75 -3.03 3.03 -0.20
N LEU A 76 -3.78 4.11 -0.37
CA LEU A 76 -4.90 4.17 -1.31
C LEU A 76 -4.41 4.69 -2.65
N PHE A 77 -4.63 3.94 -3.72
CA PHE A 77 -4.14 4.29 -5.04
C PHE A 77 -5.24 4.28 -6.08
N LYS A 78 -5.19 5.24 -7.00
CA LYS A 78 -6.06 5.27 -8.17
C LYS A 78 -5.54 4.30 -9.22
N ILE A 79 -6.41 3.41 -9.70
CA ILE A 79 -6.11 2.48 -10.81
C ILE A 79 -6.88 2.82 -12.09
N GLU A 80 -8.03 3.50 -11.95
CA GLU A 80 -8.82 4.10 -13.03
C GLU A 80 -9.54 5.33 -12.46
N GLU A 81 -10.12 6.17 -13.33
CA GLU A 81 -10.71 7.49 -12.97
C GLU A 81 -11.53 7.48 -11.67
N ASN A 82 -12.38 6.46 -11.49
CA ASN A 82 -13.29 6.33 -10.35
C ASN A 82 -13.04 5.06 -9.53
N LYS A 83 -11.81 4.53 -9.55
CA LYS A 83 -11.49 3.26 -8.90
C LYS A 83 -10.23 3.39 -8.04
N LEU A 84 -10.43 3.22 -6.74
CA LEU A 84 -9.35 3.13 -5.77
C LEU A 84 -9.11 1.68 -5.36
N VAL A 85 -7.89 1.39 -4.94
CA VAL A 85 -7.51 0.15 -4.26
C VAL A 85 -6.75 0.48 -2.99
N ASN A 86 -6.94 -0.33 -1.95
CA ASN A 86 -6.00 -0.40 -0.85
C ASN A 86 -4.87 -1.34 -1.25
N ALA A 87 -3.70 -0.78 -1.53
CA ALA A 87 -2.58 -1.52 -2.09
C ALA A 87 -1.32 -1.41 -1.23
N LEU A 88 -0.55 -2.50 -1.21
CA LEU A 88 0.81 -2.54 -0.69
C LEU A 88 1.76 -2.61 -1.89
N LEU A 89 2.53 -1.54 -2.09
CA LEU A 89 3.54 -1.46 -3.14
C LEU A 89 4.89 -1.87 -2.55
N LEU A 90 5.49 -2.93 -3.10
CA LEU A 90 6.86 -3.34 -2.82
C LEU A 90 7.78 -2.84 -3.95
N PHE A 91 8.64 -1.91 -3.61
CA PHE A 91 9.68 -1.33 -4.47
C PHE A 91 10.96 -2.14 -4.32
N SER A 92 11.60 -2.47 -5.43
CA SER A 92 12.89 -3.18 -5.46
C SER A 92 14.07 -2.24 -5.78
N PRO A 93 15.30 -2.60 -5.39
CA PRO A 93 16.53 -1.94 -5.83
C PRO A 93 16.72 -1.93 -7.35
N LYS A 94 16.03 -2.81 -8.09
CA LYS A 94 16.03 -2.82 -9.57
C LYS A 94 15.12 -1.74 -10.16
N GLY A 95 14.35 -1.04 -9.32
CA GLY A 95 13.38 -0.03 -9.72
C GLY A 95 12.04 -0.61 -10.18
N GLU A 96 11.77 -1.87 -9.84
CA GLU A 96 10.50 -2.54 -10.13
C GLU A 96 9.51 -2.33 -8.98
N ILE A 97 8.21 -2.38 -9.30
CA ILE A 97 7.13 -2.38 -8.31
C ILE A 97 6.34 -3.67 -8.43
N SER A 98 6.20 -4.37 -7.30
CA SER A 98 5.18 -5.38 -7.11
C SER A 98 4.03 -4.79 -6.29
N ALA A 99 2.82 -4.78 -6.86
CA ALA A 99 1.63 -4.31 -6.17
C ALA A 99 0.79 -5.51 -5.67
N TYR A 100 0.35 -5.47 -4.42
CA TYR A 100 -0.66 -6.34 -3.85
C TYR A 100 -1.91 -5.51 -3.53
N TYR A 101 -3.09 -5.95 -3.95
CA TYR A 101 -4.37 -5.31 -3.62
C TYR A 101 -5.05 -6.10 -2.51
N LYS A 102 -5.50 -5.42 -1.46
CA LYS A 102 -6.08 -6.05 -0.27
C LYS A 102 -7.20 -7.01 -0.65
N THR A 103 -7.04 -8.28 -0.28
CA THR A 103 -8.00 -9.34 -0.62
C THR A 103 -9.11 -9.47 0.41
N HIS A 104 -8.94 -9.00 1.65
CA HIS A 104 -9.99 -8.97 2.66
C HIS A 104 -10.25 -7.52 3.08
N LEU A 105 -11.27 -6.89 2.49
CA LEU A 105 -11.66 -5.53 2.84
C LEU A 105 -12.31 -5.51 4.23
N TYR A 106 -11.97 -4.49 5.01
CA TYR A 106 -12.49 -4.32 6.36
C TYR A 106 -13.96 -3.91 6.33
N HIS A 107 -14.79 -4.66 7.07
CA HIS A 107 -16.20 -4.37 7.23
C HIS A 107 -16.58 -4.58 8.69
N LEU A 108 -17.03 -3.51 9.35
CA LEU A 108 -17.64 -3.57 10.67
C LEU A 108 -18.73 -2.51 10.81
N LYS A 109 -19.99 -2.97 10.91
CA LYS A 109 -21.18 -2.11 11.04
C LYS A 109 -21.25 -1.05 9.93
N GLU A 110 -21.18 0.24 10.27
CA GLU A 110 -21.27 1.35 9.33
C GLU A 110 -19.97 1.60 8.56
N ILE A 111 -18.84 1.03 9.02
CA ILE A 111 -17.52 1.16 8.40
C ILE A 111 -17.35 0.03 7.39
N ARG A 112 -17.37 0.38 6.10
CA ARG A 112 -17.33 -0.56 4.98
C ARG A 112 -16.28 -0.09 3.98
N GLU A 113 -15.13 -0.74 3.98
CA GLU A 113 -14.03 -0.39 3.08
C GLU A 113 -14.42 -0.62 1.60
N GLU A 114 -15.31 -1.58 1.32
CA GLU A 114 -15.83 -1.84 -0.02
C GLU A 114 -16.68 -0.71 -0.62
N ASP A 115 -17.11 0.26 0.20
CA ASP A 115 -17.80 1.46 -0.30
C ASP A 115 -16.82 2.41 -1.05
N PHE A 116 -15.51 2.25 -0.86
CA PHE A 116 -14.48 3.19 -1.34
C PHE A 116 -13.41 2.54 -2.21
N VAL A 117 -13.13 1.25 -2.05
CA VAL A 117 -12.03 0.58 -2.76
C VAL A 117 -12.46 -0.75 -3.37
N ILE A 118 -11.74 -1.14 -4.42
CA ILE A 118 -11.91 -2.42 -5.08
C ILE A 118 -11.08 -3.48 -4.38
N LYS A 119 -11.73 -4.62 -4.15
CA LYS A 119 -11.15 -5.83 -3.56
C LYS A 119 -10.13 -6.46 -4.51
N GLY A 120 -8.96 -6.82 -4.00
CA GLY A 120 -7.99 -7.66 -4.70
C GLY A 120 -8.47 -9.11 -4.84
N ASN A 121 -7.92 -9.83 -5.80
CA ASN A 121 -8.30 -11.22 -6.11
C ASN A 121 -7.14 -12.21 -6.02
N GLU A 122 -5.93 -11.76 -5.71
CA GLU A 122 -4.72 -12.60 -5.66
C GLU A 122 -3.89 -12.29 -4.40
N LEU A 123 -3.41 -13.33 -3.73
CA LEU A 123 -2.34 -13.23 -2.74
C LEU A 123 -1.00 -13.20 -3.48
N LYS A 124 -0.02 -12.48 -2.92
CA LYS A 124 1.23 -12.20 -3.63
C LYS A 124 2.46 -12.51 -2.79
N VAL A 125 3.36 -13.31 -3.38
CA VAL A 125 4.71 -13.53 -2.89
C VAL A 125 5.68 -12.96 -3.92
N VAL A 126 6.68 -12.24 -3.46
CA VAL A 126 7.70 -11.62 -4.32
C VAL A 126 9.07 -12.18 -3.94
N ASP A 127 9.78 -12.72 -4.92
CA ASP A 127 11.19 -13.09 -4.77
C ASP A 127 12.04 -11.82 -4.73
N THR A 128 12.82 -11.67 -3.66
CA THR A 128 13.72 -10.53 -3.47
C THR A 128 15.09 -10.99 -3.02
N ASP A 129 16.08 -10.09 -3.08
CA ASP A 129 17.45 -10.39 -2.66
C ASP A 129 17.54 -10.55 -1.11
N VAL A 130 16.51 -10.14 -0.36
CA VAL A 130 16.37 -10.35 1.09
C VAL A 130 15.51 -11.57 1.46
N GLY A 131 15.05 -12.33 0.47
CA GLY A 131 14.20 -13.52 0.63
C GLY A 131 12.84 -13.41 -0.04
N LYS A 132 11.99 -14.43 0.14
CA LYS A 132 10.60 -14.42 -0.34
C LYS A 132 9.74 -13.58 0.60
N ILE A 133 9.06 -12.56 0.07
CA ILE A 133 8.20 -11.67 0.84
C ILE A 133 6.74 -11.91 0.45
N GLY A 134 5.96 -12.44 1.39
CA GLY A 134 4.50 -12.48 1.28
C GLY A 134 3.88 -11.13 1.63
N LEU A 135 2.91 -10.66 0.83
CA LEU A 135 2.25 -9.38 1.00
C LEU A 135 0.82 -9.58 1.53
N SER A 136 0.50 -8.91 2.64
CA SER A 136 -0.82 -8.90 3.27
C SER A 136 -1.06 -7.57 3.97
N ILE A 137 -2.31 -7.12 4.04
CA ILE A 137 -2.68 -5.82 4.60
C ILE A 137 -3.74 -6.01 5.70
N CYS A 138 -3.40 -5.60 6.92
CA CYS A 138 -4.32 -5.37 8.03
C CYS A 138 -5.34 -6.48 8.23
N TYR A 139 -6.57 -6.32 7.73
CA TYR A 139 -7.65 -7.27 7.94
C TYR A 139 -7.38 -8.66 7.35
N ASP A 140 -6.46 -8.77 6.37
CA ASP A 140 -5.95 -10.06 5.89
C ASP A 140 -5.38 -10.93 7.04
N LEU A 141 -4.82 -10.31 8.09
CA LEU A 141 -4.23 -11.02 9.24
C LEU A 141 -5.25 -11.80 10.08
N ASN A 142 -6.54 -11.48 9.93
CA ASN A 142 -7.61 -12.18 10.61
C ASN A 142 -7.97 -13.53 9.95
N PHE A 143 -7.40 -13.82 8.78
CA PHE A 143 -7.69 -15.01 7.99
C PHE A 143 -6.45 -15.92 7.94
N PRO A 144 -6.38 -16.98 8.75
CA PRO A 144 -5.19 -17.85 8.81
C PRO A 144 -4.84 -18.49 7.45
N GLU A 145 -5.82 -18.64 6.56
CA GLU A 145 -5.66 -19.10 5.18
C GLU A 145 -4.71 -18.19 4.38
N VAL A 146 -4.70 -16.88 4.66
CA VAL A 146 -3.79 -15.94 3.99
C VAL A 146 -2.34 -16.27 4.34
N ALA A 147 -2.03 -16.33 5.64
CA ALA A 147 -0.68 -16.66 6.11
C ALA A 147 -0.25 -18.06 5.65
N ARG A 148 -1.17 -19.04 5.67
CA ARG A 148 -0.90 -20.39 5.16
C ARG A 148 -0.56 -20.36 3.67
N THR A 149 -1.37 -19.69 2.85
CA THR A 149 -1.20 -19.67 1.40
C THR A 149 0.07 -18.94 0.98
N LEU A 150 0.42 -17.84 1.66
CA LEU A 150 1.67 -17.10 1.40
C LEU A 150 2.94 -17.89 1.76
N ALA A 151 2.81 -18.95 2.57
CA ALA A 151 3.94 -19.77 3.02
C ALA A 151 4.10 -21.11 2.26
N LEU A 152 3.09 -21.54 1.49
CA LEU A 152 3.11 -22.75 0.67
C LEU A 152 3.78 -22.50 -0.69
#